data_AF-A0A2N3NKI4-F1
#
_entry.id   AF-A0A2N3NKI4-F1
#
_cell.length_a   1.000
_cell.length_b   1.000
_cell.length_c   1.000
_cell.angle_alpha   90.00
_cell.angle_beta   90.00
_cell.angle_gamma   90.00
#
_symmetry.space_group_name_H-M   'P 1'
#
loop_
_entity.id
_entity.type
_entity.pdbx_description
1 polymer ?
#
loop_
_entity_poly.entity_id
_entity_poly.type
_entity_poly.pdbx_seq_one_letter_code
_entity_poly.pdbx_strand_id
1 'polypeptide(L)'
;MSQDSSLSQSSTLTATPAADEILYFAYGPNMSSAAMLRRCPGAVPVALAYLPGWKWLVNERGFANVVPLLPSAFDTFRASRGSSSSSGSSSGGNKEVLRGEDGVYGVLYLLPEREESMLDVYEGVSEGFDKAVLEVEMVTATPPGSDAGKSGYSSGVDEDDKAVRVQVVKALVYLDQERVSDGRPEGGYVGWMNRGIGEAVGDWGMPAWYVDGVLRRYIPAEDDDDEGVGMES
;
A
#
# COMPACT_ATOMS: atom_id res chain seq x y z
N MET A 1 28.59 36.36 1.61
CA MET A 1 28.96 35.84 2.94
C MET A 1 27.68 35.78 3.75
N SER A 2 26.77 34.87 3.43
CA SER A 2 26.75 33.46 3.87
C SER A 2 26.45 33.36 5.37
N GLN A 3 25.18 33.10 5.70
CA GLN A 3 24.75 32.40 6.90
C GLN A 3 23.59 31.50 6.43
N ASP A 4 23.98 30.36 5.88
CA ASP A 4 23.13 29.19 5.69
C ASP A 4 23.06 28.52 7.07
N SER A 5 21.86 28.43 7.65
CA SER A 5 21.62 27.70 8.88
C SER A 5 20.66 26.57 8.56
N SER A 6 21.24 25.47 8.11
CA SER A 6 20.64 24.18 7.86
C SER A 6 19.73 23.73 9.01
N LEU A 7 18.43 23.58 8.74
CA LEU A 7 17.53 22.81 9.61
C LEU A 7 17.83 21.33 9.42
N SER A 8 18.52 20.73 10.39
CA SER A 8 18.54 19.27 10.54
C SER A 8 17.19 18.83 11.09
N GLN A 9 16.43 18.07 10.32
CA GLN A 9 15.37 17.23 10.87
C GLN A 9 15.49 15.84 10.25
N SER A 10 16.32 15.01 10.88
CA SER A 10 16.17 13.56 10.77
C SER A 10 15.14 13.17 11.82
N SER A 11 13.87 13.30 11.46
CA SER A 11 12.76 12.83 12.27
C SER A 11 12.40 11.44 11.75
N THR A 12 12.72 10.41 12.53
CA THR A 12 12.19 9.06 12.32
C THR A 12 10.66 9.18 12.34
N LEU A 13 10.03 9.07 11.16
CA LEU A 13 8.58 9.15 11.00
C LEU A 13 7.96 8.04 11.85
N THR A 14 7.41 8.42 12.99
CA THR A 14 6.66 7.51 13.85
C THR A 14 5.24 7.52 13.34
N ALA A 15 4.73 6.36 12.92
CA ALA A 15 3.39 6.19 12.36
C ALA A 15 2.25 6.32 13.40
N THR A 16 2.46 7.12 14.44
CA THR A 16 1.46 7.41 15.46
C THR A 16 0.87 8.77 15.14
N PRO A 17 -0.40 8.85 14.73
CA PRO A 17 -1.03 10.14 14.45
C PRO A 17 -1.08 11.01 15.71
N ALA A 18 -0.90 12.31 15.54
CA ALA A 18 -1.22 13.30 16.55
C ALA A 18 -2.74 13.37 16.82
N ALA A 19 -3.14 14.15 17.83
CA ALA A 19 -4.54 14.23 18.24
C ALA A 19 -5.50 14.78 17.16
N ASP A 20 -4.97 15.50 16.17
CA ASP A 20 -5.68 16.11 15.05
C ASP A 20 -5.26 15.50 13.69
N GLU A 21 -4.73 14.29 13.71
CA GLU A 21 -4.32 13.54 12.51
C GLU A 21 -5.02 12.18 12.45
N ILE A 22 -5.23 11.70 11.24
CA ILE A 22 -5.70 10.36 10.95
C ILE A 22 -4.74 9.67 10.00
N LEU A 23 -4.66 8.35 10.08
CA LEU A 23 -3.97 7.58 9.06
C LEU A 23 -4.93 7.33 7.89
N TYR A 24 -4.48 7.59 6.67
CA TYR A 24 -5.23 7.33 5.45
C TYR A 24 -4.46 6.34 4.57
N PHE A 25 -5.11 5.25 4.18
CA PHE A 25 -4.53 4.21 3.34
C PHE A 25 -5.01 4.38 1.89
N ALA A 26 -4.09 4.80 1.03
CA ALA A 26 -4.33 5.01 -0.39
C ALA A 26 -3.95 3.77 -1.20
N TYR A 27 -4.89 3.24 -1.99
CA TYR A 27 -4.67 2.11 -2.90
C TYR A 27 -5.03 2.43 -4.36
N GLY A 28 -5.41 3.69 -4.63
CA GLY A 28 -5.74 4.25 -5.95
C GLY A 28 -4.73 5.33 -6.38
N PRO A 29 -5.13 6.34 -7.17
CA PRO A 29 -4.22 7.37 -7.68
C PRO A 29 -3.58 8.23 -6.58
N ASN A 30 -4.21 8.29 -5.40
CA ASN A 30 -3.65 8.92 -4.21
C ASN A 30 -2.40 8.18 -3.64
N MET A 31 -2.02 7.03 -4.20
CA MET A 31 -0.67 6.48 -3.97
C MET A 31 0.43 7.43 -4.45
N SER A 32 0.15 8.31 -5.42
CA SER A 32 1.07 9.40 -5.77
C SER A 32 1.09 10.45 -4.67
N SER A 33 2.21 10.58 -3.97
CA SER A 33 2.41 11.61 -2.95
C SER A 33 2.33 13.02 -3.54
N ALA A 34 2.77 13.20 -4.79
CA ALA A 34 2.63 14.47 -5.49
C ALA A 34 1.18 14.81 -5.88
N ALA A 35 0.33 13.81 -6.15
CA ALA A 35 -1.11 14.04 -6.30
C ALA A 35 -1.77 14.36 -4.96
N MET A 36 -1.42 13.62 -3.91
CA MET A 36 -1.96 13.80 -2.56
C MET A 36 -1.63 15.19 -2.01
N LEU A 37 -0.38 15.64 -2.11
CA LEU A 37 0.06 16.94 -1.61
C LEU A 37 -0.65 18.13 -2.28
N ARG A 38 -1.10 17.98 -3.53
CA ARG A 38 -1.88 19.02 -4.22
C ARG A 38 -3.30 19.16 -3.67
N ARG A 39 -3.86 18.09 -3.12
CA ARG A 39 -5.22 18.03 -2.56
C ARG A 39 -5.22 18.36 -1.07
N CYS A 40 -4.26 17.78 -0.35
CA CYS A 40 -4.07 17.87 1.08
C CYS A 40 -2.61 18.28 1.35
N PRO A 41 -2.29 19.59 1.39
CA PRO A 41 -0.92 20.09 1.55
C PRO A 41 -0.24 19.69 2.86
N GLY A 42 -1.02 19.32 3.89
CA GLY A 42 -0.49 18.82 5.15
C GLY A 42 -0.34 17.29 5.21
N ALA A 43 -0.73 16.55 4.17
CA ALA A 43 -0.61 15.11 4.14
C ALA A 43 0.86 14.68 4.01
N VAL A 44 1.30 13.76 4.87
CA VAL A 44 2.68 13.26 4.91
C VAL A 44 2.67 11.76 4.63
N PRO A 45 3.31 11.26 3.56
CA PRO A 45 3.43 9.83 3.33
C PRO A 45 4.37 9.22 4.37
N VAL A 46 3.95 8.12 4.99
CA VAL A 46 4.66 7.49 6.12
C VAL A 46 5.24 6.13 5.80
N ALA A 47 4.54 5.29 5.02
CA ALA A 47 5.02 3.95 4.70
C ALA A 47 4.27 3.30 3.54
N LEU A 48 4.87 2.23 2.98
CA LEU A 48 4.11 1.18 2.33
C LEU A 48 3.27 0.43 3.38
N ALA A 49 2.02 0.11 3.05
CA ALA A 49 1.14 -0.68 3.90
C ALA A 49 0.45 -1.79 3.12
N TYR A 50 -0.01 -2.81 3.84
CA TYR A 50 -0.69 -3.98 3.30
C TYR A 50 -2.02 -4.19 4.03
N LEU A 51 -3.10 -4.36 3.28
CA LEU A 51 -4.45 -4.62 3.77
C LEU A 51 -4.79 -6.10 3.55
N PRO A 52 -4.71 -6.97 4.58
CA PRO A 52 -4.89 -8.41 4.45
C PRO A 52 -6.36 -8.82 4.30
N GLY A 53 -6.65 -9.80 3.44
CA GLY A 53 -8.01 -10.35 3.28
C GLY A 53 -8.92 -9.50 2.39
N TRP A 54 -8.33 -8.63 1.57
CA TRP A 54 -9.05 -7.79 0.62
C TRP A 54 -8.53 -8.02 -0.80
N LYS A 55 -9.41 -7.88 -1.79
CA LYS A 55 -9.09 -7.91 -3.21
C LYS A 55 -9.12 -6.48 -3.75
N TRP A 56 -8.08 -6.11 -4.49
CA TRP A 56 -8.08 -4.92 -5.32
C TRP A 56 -8.74 -5.21 -6.67
N LEU A 57 -9.57 -4.29 -7.15
CA LEU A 57 -10.17 -4.33 -8.48
C LEU A 57 -10.39 -2.93 -9.03
N VAL A 58 -10.68 -2.84 -10.32
CA VAL A 58 -11.36 -1.67 -10.90
C VAL A 58 -12.84 -1.99 -10.96
N ASN A 59 -13.68 -1.14 -10.36
CA ASN A 59 -15.12 -1.36 -10.25
C ASN A 59 -15.85 -1.04 -11.56
N GLU A 60 -17.16 -1.24 -11.58
CA GLU A 60 -18.03 -1.01 -12.73
C GLU A 60 -18.02 0.45 -13.24
N ARG A 61 -17.57 1.42 -12.44
CA ARG A 61 -17.37 2.83 -12.84
C ARG A 61 -15.98 3.13 -13.39
N GLY A 62 -15.08 2.16 -13.39
CA GLY A 62 -13.71 2.35 -13.87
C GLY A 62 -12.76 2.95 -12.84
N PHE A 63 -13.12 2.94 -11.56
CA PHE A 63 -12.25 3.40 -10.46
C PHE A 63 -11.73 2.22 -9.63
N ALA A 64 -10.52 2.37 -9.07
CA ALA A 64 -9.97 1.43 -8.11
C ALA A 64 -10.91 1.29 -6.91
N ASN A 65 -11.10 0.06 -6.47
CA ASN A 65 -11.86 -0.29 -5.28
C ASN A 65 -11.21 -1.47 -4.57
N VAL A 66 -11.53 -1.63 -3.28
CA VAL A 66 -11.19 -2.81 -2.50
C VAL A 66 -12.46 -3.50 -2.02
N VAL A 67 -12.50 -4.81 -2.15
CA VAL A 67 -13.63 -5.64 -1.70
C VAL A 67 -13.14 -6.71 -0.74
N PRO A 68 -13.88 -7.02 0.33
CA PRO A 68 -13.46 -8.05 1.25
C PRO A 68 -13.47 -9.40 0.51
N LEU A 69 -12.39 -10.16 0.65
CA LEU A 69 -12.47 -11.58 0.36
C LEU A 69 -13.36 -12.16 1.45
N LEU A 70 -14.45 -12.87 1.08
CA LEU A 70 -15.26 -13.64 2.04
C LEU A 70 -14.32 -14.37 3.01
N PRO A 71 -14.68 -14.58 4.29
CA PRO A 71 -13.80 -15.23 5.27
C PRO A 71 -13.15 -16.43 4.60
N SER A 72 -11.84 -16.32 4.45
CA SER A 72 -11.11 -16.77 3.26
C SER A 72 -11.56 -18.15 2.78
N ALA A 73 -11.57 -18.37 1.46
CA ALA A 73 -11.58 -19.73 0.92
C ALA A 73 -10.52 -20.61 1.63
N PHE A 74 -9.47 -20.00 2.19
CA PHE A 74 -8.49 -20.60 3.09
C PHE A 74 -9.00 -20.96 4.50
N ASP A 75 -9.87 -20.19 5.15
CA ASP A 75 -10.51 -20.55 6.44
C ASP A 75 -11.49 -21.72 6.26
N THR A 76 -12.26 -21.70 5.17
CA THR A 76 -13.16 -22.79 4.80
C THR A 76 -12.40 -24.04 4.35
N PHE A 77 -11.25 -23.87 3.67
CA PHE A 77 -10.36 -24.97 3.28
C PHE A 77 -9.57 -25.56 4.45
N ARG A 78 -9.16 -24.74 5.42
CA ARG A 78 -8.47 -25.17 6.64
C ARG A 78 -9.44 -25.84 7.63
N ALA A 79 -10.70 -25.39 7.69
CA ALA A 79 -11.77 -26.07 8.41
C ALA A 79 -12.13 -27.43 7.78
N SER A 80 -12.10 -27.55 6.45
CA SER A 80 -12.42 -28.81 5.75
C SER A 80 -11.28 -29.84 5.74
N ARG A 81 -10.01 -29.41 5.85
CA ARG A 81 -8.84 -30.32 5.99
C ARG A 81 -8.51 -30.67 7.44
N GLY A 82 -9.14 -30.04 8.43
CA GLY A 82 -9.00 -30.35 9.86
C GLY A 82 -9.69 -31.64 10.31
N SER A 83 -10.34 -32.39 9.42
CA SER A 83 -10.98 -33.67 9.71
C SER A 83 -10.58 -34.74 8.68
N SER A 84 -9.30 -35.10 8.62
CA SER A 84 -8.88 -36.40 8.08
C SER A 84 -7.55 -36.81 8.71
N SER A 85 -7.62 -37.74 9.64
CA SER A 85 -6.49 -38.48 10.19
C SER A 85 -5.83 -39.35 9.12
N SER A 86 -4.56 -39.10 8.80
CA SER A 86 -3.63 -40.15 8.37
C SER A 86 -2.18 -39.73 8.64
N SER A 87 -1.53 -40.59 9.42
CA SER A 87 -0.16 -40.55 9.92
C SER A 87 0.93 -40.27 8.88
N GLY A 88 1.93 -39.48 9.27
CA GLY A 88 3.20 -39.33 8.56
C GLY A 88 4.14 -38.37 9.28
N SER A 89 5.06 -38.91 10.07
CA SER A 89 6.16 -38.15 10.70
C SER A 89 7.22 -37.74 9.67
N SER A 90 7.56 -36.46 9.61
CA SER A 90 8.92 -36.01 9.31
C SER A 90 9.13 -34.54 9.68
N SER A 91 10.11 -34.33 10.55
CA SER A 91 10.92 -33.16 10.89
C SER A 91 10.65 -31.80 10.22
N GLY A 92 10.60 -30.77 11.08
CA GLY A 92 11.33 -29.50 10.93
C GLY A 92 11.10 -28.72 9.64
N GLY A 93 10.14 -27.78 9.67
CA GLY A 93 9.98 -26.75 8.65
C GLY A 93 9.76 -25.41 9.31
N ASN A 94 10.66 -24.46 9.04
CA ASN A 94 10.58 -23.06 9.43
C ASN A 94 9.20 -22.46 9.10
N LYS A 95 8.70 -21.60 10.00
CA LYS A 95 7.60 -20.69 9.73
C LYS A 95 8.05 -19.70 8.65
N GLU A 96 7.81 -20.03 7.38
CA GLU A 96 7.66 -18.99 6.36
C GLU A 96 6.39 -18.21 6.71
N VAL A 97 6.55 -16.93 7.03
CA VAL A 97 5.42 -15.99 7.09
C VAL A 97 5.02 -15.72 5.64
N LEU A 98 4.26 -16.64 5.06
CA LEU A 98 3.56 -16.43 3.80
C LEU A 98 2.56 -15.30 4.04
N ARG A 99 2.93 -14.06 3.69
CA ARG A 99 1.94 -13.02 3.39
C ARG A 99 1.02 -13.62 2.36
N GLY A 100 -0.26 -13.78 2.69
CA GLY A 100 -1.22 -14.32 1.75
C GLY A 100 -1.17 -13.54 0.45
N GLU A 101 -1.25 -14.21 -0.69
CA GLU A 101 -1.46 -13.56 -2.00
C GLU A 101 -2.77 -12.71 -2.01
N ASP A 102 -3.61 -12.93 -1.00
CA ASP A 102 -4.90 -12.32 -0.71
C ASP A 102 -4.78 -11.02 0.11
N GLY A 103 -4.35 -9.93 -0.52
CA GLY A 103 -4.39 -8.59 0.10
C GLY A 103 -3.98 -7.46 -0.84
N VAL A 104 -4.08 -6.24 -0.34
CA VAL A 104 -3.90 -5.01 -1.13
C VAL A 104 -2.72 -4.20 -0.60
N TYR A 105 -1.75 -3.90 -1.46
CA TYR A 105 -0.71 -2.92 -1.14
C TYR A 105 -1.18 -1.50 -1.47
N GLY A 106 -0.75 -0.56 -0.63
CA GLY A 106 -1.02 0.86 -0.78
C GLY A 106 -0.01 1.71 -0.01
N VAL A 107 -0.18 3.03 -0.11
CA VAL A 107 0.65 4.02 0.60
C VAL A 107 -0.15 4.57 1.77
N LEU A 108 0.48 4.61 2.94
CA LEU A 108 -0.11 5.17 4.15
C LEU A 108 0.32 6.62 4.32
N TYR A 109 -0.63 7.49 4.66
CA TYR A 109 -0.42 8.90 4.93
C TYR A 109 -0.85 9.26 6.35
N LEU A 110 -0.11 10.16 7.00
CA LEU A 110 -0.67 11.01 8.05
C LEU A 110 -1.43 12.15 7.37
N LEU A 111 -2.71 12.27 7.67
CA LEU A 111 -3.62 13.26 7.11
C LEU A 111 -4.15 14.14 8.24
N PRO A 112 -3.94 15.47 8.21
CA PRO A 112 -4.59 16.35 9.16
C PRO A 112 -6.11 16.26 9.04
N GLU A 113 -6.81 16.11 10.15
CA GLU A 113 -8.28 15.90 10.18
C GLU A 113 -9.03 17.04 9.46
N ARG A 114 -8.53 18.28 9.58
CA ARG A 114 -9.09 19.45 8.88
C ARG A 114 -9.07 19.33 7.35
N GLU A 115 -8.21 18.47 6.79
CA GLU A 115 -8.04 18.26 5.36
C GLU A 115 -8.81 17.03 4.86
N GLU A 116 -9.39 16.21 5.75
CA GLU A 116 -10.24 15.06 5.40
C GLU A 116 -11.44 15.49 4.55
N SER A 117 -12.12 16.58 4.90
CA SER A 117 -13.27 17.07 4.11
C SER A 117 -12.91 17.47 2.69
N MET A 118 -11.67 17.87 2.42
CA MET A 118 -11.21 18.10 1.05
C MET A 118 -11.04 16.77 0.32
N LEU A 119 -10.46 15.78 1.00
CA LEU A 119 -10.31 14.43 0.47
C LEU A 119 -11.68 13.77 0.19
N ASP A 120 -12.67 13.95 1.05
CA ASP A 120 -14.05 13.46 0.86
C ASP A 120 -14.65 13.88 -0.49
N VAL A 121 -14.39 15.13 -0.91
CA VAL A 121 -14.85 15.65 -2.21
C VAL A 121 -14.11 14.98 -3.36
N TYR A 122 -12.79 14.78 -3.24
CA TYR A 122 -11.98 14.16 -4.30
C TYR A 122 -12.20 12.66 -4.44
N GLU A 123 -12.50 11.96 -3.34
CA GLU A 123 -12.81 10.53 -3.34
C GLU A 123 -14.26 10.25 -3.76
N GLY A 124 -15.07 11.31 -3.95
CA GLY A 124 -16.44 11.17 -4.42
C GLY A 124 -17.36 10.55 -3.37
N VAL A 125 -17.23 10.93 -2.09
CA VAL A 125 -18.08 10.41 -1.01
C VAL A 125 -19.56 10.67 -1.28
N SER A 126 -19.90 11.85 -1.79
CA SER A 126 -21.27 12.18 -2.22
C SER A 126 -21.72 11.43 -3.49
N GLU A 127 -20.81 10.77 -4.19
CA GLU A 127 -21.03 10.04 -5.43
C GLU A 127 -20.91 8.52 -5.26
N GLY A 128 -20.87 8.05 -4.01
CA GLY A 128 -21.01 6.64 -3.64
C GLY A 128 -19.72 5.89 -3.31
N PHE A 129 -18.68 6.59 -2.84
CA PHE A 129 -17.67 5.98 -1.99
C PHE A 129 -18.05 6.17 -0.51
N ASP A 130 -17.92 5.14 0.29
CA ASP A 130 -18.06 5.17 1.74
C ASP A 130 -16.71 5.27 2.43
N LYS A 131 -16.73 5.72 3.68
CA LYS A 131 -15.57 5.73 4.58
C LYS A 131 -15.61 4.53 5.52
N ALA A 132 -14.48 3.83 5.62
CA ALA A 132 -14.27 2.75 6.59
C ALA A 132 -12.93 2.94 7.32
N VAL A 133 -12.84 2.44 8.56
CA VAL A 133 -11.57 2.34 9.29
C VAL A 133 -11.16 0.88 9.32
N LEU A 134 -10.08 0.55 8.62
CA LEU A 134 -9.57 -0.82 8.48
C LEU A 134 -8.20 -0.97 9.13
N GLU A 135 -7.86 -2.20 9.51
CA GLU A 135 -6.53 -2.54 10.04
C GLU A 135 -5.59 -2.84 8.88
N VAL A 136 -4.49 -2.09 8.81
CA VAL A 136 -3.44 -2.24 7.79
C VAL A 136 -2.10 -2.53 8.45
N GLU A 137 -1.31 -3.36 7.79
CA GLU A 137 0.03 -3.75 8.17
C GLU A 137 1.05 -2.78 7.56
N MET A 138 1.67 -1.94 8.38
CA MET A 138 2.79 -1.10 7.95
C MET A 138 4.00 -1.97 7.63
N VAL A 139 4.54 -1.82 6.41
CA VAL A 139 5.71 -2.52 5.93
C VAL A 139 6.93 -1.63 6.16
N THR A 140 7.54 -1.73 7.34
CA THR A 140 8.82 -1.04 7.59
C THR A 140 9.98 -1.93 7.17
N ALA A 141 10.71 -1.52 6.12
CA ALA A 141 12.07 -1.98 5.94
C ALA A 141 12.91 -1.33 7.05
N THR A 142 13.60 -2.11 7.86
CA THR A 142 14.64 -1.55 8.73
C THR A 142 15.71 -0.93 7.83
N PRO A 143 16.03 0.38 7.97
CA PRO A 143 17.13 0.96 7.23
C PRO A 143 18.40 0.15 7.52
N PRO A 144 19.22 -0.21 6.53
CA PRO A 144 20.53 -0.77 6.79
C PRO A 144 21.34 0.25 7.62
N GLY A 145 21.59 -0.05 8.90
CA GLY A 145 22.55 0.68 9.72
C GLY A 145 22.00 1.63 10.79
N SER A 146 20.74 1.53 11.25
CA SER A 146 20.33 2.23 12.48
C SER A 146 20.88 1.54 13.73
N ASP A 147 22.21 1.56 13.86
CA ASP A 147 22.97 1.08 15.00
C ASP A 147 23.05 2.20 16.06
N ALA A 148 21.89 2.61 16.56
CA ALA A 148 21.79 3.51 17.71
C ALA A 148 21.99 2.71 18.99
N GLY A 149 23.21 2.20 19.20
CA GLY A 149 23.52 1.41 20.39
C GLY A 149 24.79 0.57 20.39
N LYS A 150 25.91 1.02 19.77
CA LYS A 150 27.20 0.34 20.00
C LYS A 150 27.75 0.66 21.39
N SER A 151 27.56 -0.26 22.32
CA SER A 151 28.53 -0.52 23.40
C SER A 151 28.83 -2.02 23.45
N GLY A 152 29.85 -2.42 22.69
CA GLY A 152 30.77 -3.53 22.95
C GLY A 152 30.21 -4.89 23.39
N TYR A 153 30.02 -5.79 22.42
CA TYR A 153 30.61 -7.14 22.42
C TYR A 153 30.41 -7.75 21.02
N SER A 154 31.50 -8.11 20.34
CA SER A 154 31.43 -8.85 19.08
C SER A 154 30.99 -10.30 19.33
N SER A 155 29.94 -10.73 18.66
CA SER A 155 29.84 -12.11 18.15
C SER A 155 28.92 -12.10 16.94
N GLY A 156 29.31 -12.83 15.90
CA GLY A 156 28.74 -12.76 14.55
C GLY A 156 27.21 -12.87 14.51
N VAL A 157 26.60 -12.09 13.64
CA VAL A 157 25.19 -12.21 13.28
C VAL A 157 25.13 -12.31 11.77
N ASP A 158 24.53 -13.40 11.31
CA ASP A 158 24.28 -13.74 9.91
C ASP A 158 23.54 -12.61 9.17
N GLU A 159 23.88 -12.38 7.90
CA GLU A 159 23.30 -11.32 7.04
C GLU A 159 21.81 -11.56 6.67
N ASP A 160 21.20 -12.66 7.14
CA ASP A 160 19.89 -13.15 6.69
C ASP A 160 18.69 -12.79 7.59
N ASP A 161 18.87 -12.12 8.73
CA ASP A 161 17.78 -11.90 9.71
C ASP A 161 17.30 -10.42 9.79
N LYS A 162 17.09 -9.77 8.64
CA LYS A 162 16.37 -8.48 8.60
C LYS A 162 14.89 -8.71 8.87
N ALA A 163 14.53 -8.83 10.15
CA ALA A 163 13.14 -8.89 10.59
C ALA A 163 12.38 -7.64 10.09
N VAL A 164 11.50 -7.84 9.11
CA VAL A 164 10.50 -6.84 8.71
C VAL A 164 9.59 -6.61 9.91
N ARG A 165 9.63 -5.40 10.48
CA ARG A 165 8.70 -5.04 11.56
C ARG A 165 7.37 -4.70 10.92
N VAL A 166 6.37 -5.53 11.19
CA VAL A 166 4.99 -5.26 10.83
C VAL A 166 4.30 -4.62 12.02
N GLN A 167 3.86 -3.37 11.86
CA GLN A 167 2.99 -2.69 12.82
C GLN A 167 1.58 -2.64 12.25
N VAL A 168 0.60 -3.19 12.97
CA VAL A 168 -0.82 -3.07 12.59
C VAL A 168 -1.34 -1.74 13.10
N VAL A 169 -1.95 -0.95 12.21
CA VAL A 169 -2.54 0.36 12.52
C VAL A 169 -3.94 0.47 11.92
N LYS A 170 -4.78 1.32 12.52
CA LYS A 170 -6.10 1.65 11.97
C LYS A 170 -5.97 2.82 11.01
N ALA A 171 -6.50 2.67 9.81
CA ALA A 171 -6.46 3.69 8.77
C ALA A 171 -7.84 3.90 8.13
N LEU A 172 -8.14 5.15 7.80
CA LEU A 172 -9.23 5.54 6.93
C LEU A 172 -9.00 4.97 5.53
N VAL A 173 -10.04 4.37 4.98
CA VAL A 173 -10.10 3.79 3.64
C VAL A 173 -11.41 4.24 3.00
N TYR A 174 -11.32 4.79 1.80
CA TYR A 174 -12.50 5.03 0.97
C TYR A 174 -12.76 3.78 0.14
N LEU A 175 -13.99 3.29 0.07
CA LEU A 175 -14.36 2.10 -0.72
C LEU A 175 -15.80 2.20 -1.22
N ASP A 176 -16.10 1.55 -2.33
CA ASP A 176 -17.43 1.51 -2.92
C ASP A 176 -18.10 0.17 -2.58
N GLN A 177 -19.15 0.22 -1.75
CA GLN A 177 -19.84 -0.99 -1.27
C GLN A 177 -20.91 -1.49 -2.24
N GLU A 178 -21.34 -0.67 -3.19
CA GLU A 178 -22.39 -1.01 -4.14
C GLU A 178 -21.82 -1.64 -5.41
N ARG A 179 -20.71 -1.10 -5.90
CA ARG A 179 -20.03 -1.49 -7.14
C ARG A 179 -18.78 -2.29 -6.81
N VAL A 180 -19.00 -3.59 -6.65
CA VAL A 180 -18.01 -4.57 -6.14
C VAL A 180 -17.57 -5.59 -7.18
N SER A 181 -17.95 -5.40 -8.45
CA SER A 181 -17.61 -6.31 -9.56
C SER A 181 -16.53 -5.72 -10.46
N ASP A 182 -15.86 -6.58 -11.22
CA ASP A 182 -14.82 -6.15 -12.16
C ASP A 182 -15.41 -5.28 -13.29
N GLY A 183 -14.82 -4.11 -13.51
CA GLY A 183 -15.05 -3.21 -14.63
C GLY A 183 -13.77 -2.94 -15.43
N ARG A 184 -13.75 -1.82 -16.16
CA ARG A 184 -12.60 -1.37 -16.97
C ARG A 184 -12.27 0.08 -16.62
N PRO A 185 -10.99 0.44 -16.51
CA PRO A 185 -10.64 1.82 -16.18
C PRO A 185 -10.98 2.76 -17.34
N GLU A 186 -11.30 4.00 -16.99
CA GLU A 186 -11.41 5.09 -17.97
C GLU A 186 -10.04 5.57 -18.44
N GLY A 187 -9.92 6.06 -19.68
CA GLY A 187 -8.62 6.38 -20.29
C GLY A 187 -7.78 7.40 -19.49
N GLY A 188 -8.38 8.49 -19.02
CA GLY A 188 -7.67 9.48 -18.19
C GLY A 188 -7.28 8.96 -16.81
N TYR A 189 -8.02 7.98 -16.29
CA TYR A 189 -7.77 7.37 -14.99
C TYR A 189 -6.52 6.48 -15.01
N VAL A 190 -6.26 5.78 -16.12
CA VAL A 190 -5.08 4.91 -16.29
C VAL A 190 -3.78 5.69 -16.05
N GLY A 191 -3.62 6.88 -16.64
CA GLY A 191 -2.43 7.71 -16.44
C GLY A 191 -2.24 8.14 -14.98
N TRP A 192 -3.33 8.49 -14.28
CA TRP A 192 -3.25 8.84 -12.85
C TRP A 192 -2.86 7.65 -11.98
N MET A 193 -3.41 6.46 -12.28
CA MET A 193 -3.01 5.23 -11.60
C MET A 193 -1.55 4.87 -11.89
N ASN A 194 -1.09 4.97 -13.14
CA ASN A 194 0.29 4.68 -13.52
C ASN A 194 1.29 5.55 -12.77
N ARG A 195 0.99 6.84 -12.60
CA ARG A 195 1.80 7.73 -11.75
C ARG A 195 1.85 7.23 -10.30
N GLY A 196 0.70 6.88 -9.72
CA GLY A 196 0.62 6.35 -8.36
C GLY A 196 1.40 5.05 -8.18
N ILE A 197 1.32 4.13 -9.14
CA ILE A 197 2.08 2.87 -9.17
C ILE A 197 3.57 3.16 -9.24
N GLY A 198 4.01 4.05 -10.14
CA GLY A 198 5.42 4.41 -10.31
C GLY A 198 6.03 4.99 -9.03
N GLU A 199 5.34 5.95 -8.39
CA GLU A 199 5.79 6.54 -7.12
C GLU A 199 5.77 5.48 -5.99
N ALA A 200 4.75 4.61 -5.89
CA ALA A 200 4.70 3.55 -4.89
C ALA A 200 5.81 2.49 -5.05
N VAL A 201 6.18 2.15 -6.28
CA VAL A 201 7.32 1.25 -6.57
C VAL A 201 8.64 1.94 -6.24
N GLY A 202 8.85 3.16 -6.75
CA GLY A 202 10.12 3.88 -6.63
C GLY A 202 10.44 4.34 -5.21
N ASP A 203 9.46 4.91 -4.51
CA ASP A 203 9.69 5.55 -3.21
C ASP A 203 9.48 4.59 -2.03
N TRP A 204 8.60 3.59 -2.22
CA TRP A 204 8.12 2.72 -1.13
C TRP A 204 8.40 1.23 -1.34
N GLY A 205 8.96 0.85 -2.49
CA GLY A 205 9.33 -0.54 -2.78
C GLY A 205 8.12 -1.48 -2.91
N MET A 206 7.01 -1.00 -3.48
CA MET A 206 5.86 -1.85 -3.78
C MET A 206 6.30 -3.11 -4.58
N PRO A 207 5.90 -4.33 -4.15
CA PRO A 207 6.41 -5.55 -4.79
C PRO A 207 6.00 -5.69 -6.26
N ALA A 208 6.97 -6.01 -7.12
CA ALA A 208 6.74 -6.20 -8.56
C ALA A 208 5.65 -7.23 -8.86
N TRP A 209 5.62 -8.35 -8.13
CA TRP A 209 4.59 -9.38 -8.31
C TRP A 209 3.17 -8.85 -8.07
N TYR A 210 2.99 -7.89 -7.16
CA TYR A 210 1.70 -7.29 -6.88
C TYR A 210 1.29 -6.35 -8.02
N VAL A 211 2.24 -5.55 -8.52
CA VAL A 211 2.02 -4.71 -9.69
C VAL A 211 1.61 -5.58 -10.89
N ASP A 212 2.42 -6.58 -11.23
CA ASP A 212 2.21 -7.40 -12.44
C ASP A 212 0.99 -8.32 -12.33
N GLY A 213 0.79 -8.95 -11.17
CA GLY A 213 -0.28 -9.92 -10.95
C GLY A 213 -1.64 -9.31 -10.64
N VAL A 214 -1.67 -8.14 -10.00
CA VAL A 214 -2.92 -7.51 -9.52
C VAL A 214 -3.23 -6.23 -10.27
N LEU A 215 -2.33 -5.24 -10.27
CA LEU A 215 -2.63 -3.91 -10.81
C LEU A 215 -2.66 -3.92 -12.35
N ARG A 216 -1.68 -4.56 -12.99
CA ARG A 216 -1.53 -4.63 -14.46
C ARG A 216 -2.62 -5.43 -15.14
N ARG A 217 -3.38 -6.23 -14.39
CA ARG A 217 -4.61 -6.87 -14.91
C ARG A 217 -5.67 -5.87 -15.33
N TYR A 218 -5.71 -4.70 -14.70
CA TYR A 218 -6.70 -3.66 -14.97
C TYR A 218 -6.08 -2.39 -15.54
N ILE A 219 -4.86 -2.02 -15.13
CA ILE A 219 -4.18 -0.78 -15.49
C ILE A 219 -2.99 -1.10 -16.43
N PRO A 220 -3.18 -1.03 -17.76
CA PRO A 220 -2.08 -1.19 -18.70
C PRO A 220 -0.96 -0.19 -18.42
N ALA A 221 0.29 -0.63 -18.61
CA ALA A 221 1.39 0.32 -18.70
C ALA A 221 1.15 1.22 -19.93
N GLU A 222 1.55 2.48 -19.84
CA GLU A 222 1.67 3.28 -21.06
C GLU A 222 2.85 2.69 -21.84
N ASP A 223 2.61 2.24 -23.07
CA ASP A 223 3.69 1.77 -23.93
C ASP A 223 4.62 2.96 -24.21
N ASP A 224 5.93 2.77 -24.05
CA ASP A 224 6.98 3.69 -24.51
C ASP A 224 7.06 3.72 -26.07
N ASP A 225 5.96 3.51 -26.78
CA ASP A 225 5.88 3.59 -28.23
C ASP A 225 5.62 5.03 -28.69
N ASP A 226 6.56 5.92 -28.36
CA ASP A 226 6.86 7.14 -29.14
C ASP A 226 8.24 7.00 -29.80
N GLU A 227 8.51 5.85 -30.42
CA GLU A 227 9.59 5.74 -31.42
C GLU A 227 8.98 6.02 -32.80
N GLY A 228 8.88 7.31 -33.12
CA GLY A 228 9.06 7.84 -34.47
C GLY A 228 8.16 7.29 -35.58
N VAL A 229 6.91 7.79 -35.66
CA VAL A 229 6.27 7.91 -36.99
C VAL A 229 6.79 9.19 -37.63
N GLY A 230 7.88 9.04 -38.37
CA GLY A 230 8.23 9.97 -39.42
C GLY A 230 7.08 10.10 -40.41
N MET A 231 6.66 11.33 -40.67
CA MET A 231 6.08 11.70 -41.95
C MET A 231 6.80 12.93 -42.46
N GLU A 232 7.87 12.66 -43.23
CA GLU A 232 8.22 13.49 -44.38
C GLU A 232 7.01 13.57 -45.32
N SER A 233 6.56 14.78 -45.63
CA SER A 233 6.44 15.35 -46.98
C SER A 233 5.76 16.73 -46.90
#